data_AF-A0A369Y1P2-F1
#
_entry.id   AF-A0A369Y1P2-F1
#
_cell.length_a   1.000
_cell.length_b   1.000
_cell.length_c   1.000
_cell.angle_alpha   90.00
_cell.angle_beta   90.00
_cell.angle_gamma   90.00
#
_symmetry.space_group_name_H-M   'P 1'
#
loop_
_entity.id
_entity.type
_entity.pdbx_description
1 polymer ?
#
loop_
_entity_poly.entity_id
_entity_poly.type
_entity_poly.pdbx_seq_one_letter_code
_entity_poly.pdbx_strand_id
1 'polypeptide(L)' 'MEKNPKKIVIKDKDQNIKSIQEYKYNEYGDPILFKKIDGMGETLVHWIYEYRYDNSKRKTMMKISDMGADKETIMEYEY' A
#
# COMPACT_ATOMS: atom_id res chain seq x y z
N MET A 1 5.02 15.40 9.24
CA MET A 1 4.56 16.01 7.97
C MET A 1 3.81 14.94 7.20
N GLU A 2 2.48 15.01 7.15
CA GLU A 2 1.65 14.09 6.35
C GLU A 2 1.83 14.42 4.86
N LYS A 3 2.95 13.99 4.28
CA LYS A 3 3.24 14.19 2.85
C LYS A 3 2.51 13.17 1.95
N ASN A 4 2.15 12.01 2.49
CA ASN A 4 1.65 10.92 1.68
C ASN A 4 0.12 10.91 1.62
N PRO A 5 -0.49 10.70 0.44
CA PRO A 5 -1.93 10.67 0.30
C PRO A 5 -2.51 9.44 1.02
N LYS A 6 -3.53 9.67 1.86
CA LYS A 6 -4.31 8.60 2.50
C LYS A 6 -5.36 7.99 1.56
N LYS A 7 -5.80 8.77 0.57
CA LYS A 7 -6.84 8.38 -0.39
C LYS A 7 -6.56 9.02 -1.75
N ILE A 8 -6.66 8.23 -2.81
CA ILE A 8 -6.58 8.70 -4.20
C ILE A 8 -7.85 8.24 -4.92
N VAL A 9 -8.55 9.17 -5.58
CA VAL A 9 -9.73 8.86 -6.40
C VAL A 9 -9.34 9.03 -7.86
N ILE A 10 -9.38 7.94 -8.62
CA ILE A 10 -9.04 7.91 -10.04
C ILE A 10 -10.33 7.94 -10.84
N LYS A 11 -10.44 8.90 -11.76
CA LYS A 11 -11.60 9.10 -12.62
C LYS A 11 -11.20 9.10 -14.08
N ASP A 12 -12.12 8.76 -14.98
CA ASP A 12 -11.94 8.98 -16.41
C ASP A 12 -12.27 10.42 -16.84
N LYS A 13 -12.13 10.68 -18.15
CA LYS A 13 -12.43 11.98 -18.77
C LYS A 13 -13.87 12.45 -18.51
N ASP A 14 -14.79 11.52 -18.31
CA ASP A 14 -16.22 11.76 -18.10
C ASP A 14 -16.55 11.84 -16.59
N GLN A 15 -15.54 11.92 -15.73
CA GLN A 15 -15.61 12.00 -14.26
C GLN A 15 -16.16 10.74 -13.56
N ASN A 16 -16.29 9.61 -14.26
CA ASN A 16 -16.68 8.35 -13.63
C ASN A 16 -15.52 7.80 -12.82
N ILE A 17 -15.80 7.33 -11.59
CA ILE A 17 -14.79 6.72 -10.73
C ILE A 17 -14.36 5.38 -11.33
N LYS A 18 -13.07 5.23 -11.62
CA LYS A 18 -12.46 3.97 -12.05
C LYS A 18 -11.95 3.15 -10.88
N SER A 19 -11.34 3.82 -9.90
CA SER A 19 -10.91 3.18 -8.67
C SER A 19 -10.63 4.18 -7.57
N ILE A 20 -10.75 3.72 -6.33
CA ILE A 20 -10.31 4.40 -5.13
C ILE A 20 -9.14 3.61 -4.54
N GLN A 21 -8.07 4.31 -4.18
CA GLN A 21 -6.92 3.74 -3.50
C GLN A 21 -6.81 4.32 -2.11
N GLU A 22 -6.62 3.48 -1.11
CA GLU A 22 -6.53 3.86 0.30
C GLU A 22 -5.21 3.36 0.89
N TYR A 23 -4.58 4.22 1.68
CA TYR A 23 -3.27 3.95 2.27
C TYR A 23 -3.26 4.24 3.77
N LYS A 24 -2.51 3.44 4.51
CA LYS A 24 -2.03 3.78 5.85
C LYS A 24 -0.51 3.72 5.85
N TYR A 25 0.12 4.57 6.64
CA TYR A 25 1.58 4.65 6.73
C TYR A 25 2.04 4.50 8.18
N ASN A 26 3.24 3.97 8.37
CA ASN A 26 3.93 4.01 9.67
C ASN A 26 4.59 5.37 9.92
N GLU A 27 5.27 5.50 11.06
CA GLU A 27 5.99 6.72 11.46
C GLU A 27 7.14 7.12 10.53
N TYR A 28 7.69 6.17 9.75
CA TYR A 28 8.73 6.39 8.75
C TYR A 28 8.18 6.84 7.40
N GLY A 29 6.86 6.88 7.24
CA GLY A 29 6.19 7.22 5.99
C GLY A 29 6.08 6.06 5.00
N ASP A 30 6.36 4.83 5.44
CA ASP A 30 6.21 3.63 4.61
C ASP A 30 4.77 3.10 4.67
N PRO A 31 4.19 2.66 3.53
CA PRO A 31 2.83 2.15 3.51
C PRO A 31 2.75 0.84 4.30
N ILE A 32 1.84 0.77 5.27
CA ILE A 32 1.51 -0.45 6.04
C ILE A 32 0.22 -1.11 5.57
N LEU A 33 -0.58 -0.38 4.80
CA LEU A 33 -1.78 -0.89 4.15
C LEU A 33 -1.95 -0.21 2.81
N PHE A 34 -2.30 -0.98 1.79
CA PHE A 34 -2.80 -0.50 0.51
C PHE A 34 -4.06 -1.26 0.15
N LYS A 35 -5.13 -0.54 -0.16
CA LYS A 35 -6.38 -1.11 -0.65
C LYS A 35 -6.79 -0.42 -1.94
N LYS A 36 -7.07 -1.20 -2.99
CA LYS A 36 -7.65 -0.71 -4.24
C LYS A 36 -9.06 -1.23 -4.38
N ILE A 37 -10.00 -0.32 -4.54
CA ILE A 37 -11.42 -0.57 -4.73
C ILE A 37 -11.78 -0.07 -6.13
N ASP A 38 -12.59 -0.80 -6.88
CA ASP A 38 -13.06 -0.37 -8.20
C ASP A 38 -14.16 0.71 -8.12
N GLY A 39 -14.72 1.11 -9.26
CA GLY A 39 -15.81 2.08 -9.32
C GLY A 39 -17.14 1.59 -8.74
N MET A 40 -17.31 0.28 -8.54
CA MET A 40 -18.53 -0.36 -8.03
C MET A 40 -18.44 -0.69 -6.53
N GLY A 41 -17.26 -0.57 -5.92
CA GLY A 41 -17.04 -0.87 -4.51
C GLY A 41 -16.36 -2.23 -4.25
N GLU A 42 -16.01 -2.97 -5.30
CA GLU A 42 -15.32 -4.26 -5.17
C GLU A 42 -13.84 -4.05 -4.84
N THR A 43 -13.34 -4.82 -3.87
CA THR A 43 -11.92 -4.77 -3.51
C THR A 43 -11.11 -5.56 -4.52
N LEU A 44 -10.32 -4.86 -5.33
CA LEU A 44 -9.44 -5.46 -6.34
C LEU A 44 -8.09 -5.89 -5.76
N VAL A 45 -7.58 -5.13 -4.79
CA VAL A 45 -6.27 -5.37 -4.15
C VAL A 45 -6.39 -5.03 -2.67
N HIS A 46 -5.84 -5.88 -1.81
CA HIS A 46 -5.71 -5.62 -0.39
C HIS A 46 -4.37 -6.14 0.13
N TRP A 47 -3.43 -5.22 0.28
CA TRP A 47 -2.06 -5.51 0.70
C TRP A 47 -1.80 -4.98 2.11
N ILE A 48 -1.20 -5.85 2.93
CA ILE A 48 -0.65 -5.50 4.25
C ILE A 48 0.86 -5.57 4.13
N TYR A 49 1.55 -4.55 4.64
CA TYR A 49 3.00 -4.50 4.60
C TYR A 49 3.58 -4.59 6.00
N GLU A 50 4.64 -5.40 6.12
CA GLU A 50 5.47 -5.49 7.30
C GLU A 50 6.90 -5.14 6.94
N TYR A 51 7.63 -4.52 7.88
CA TYR A 51 8.99 -4.05 7.64
C TYR A 51 9.90 -4.45 8.79
N ARG A 52 11.18 -4.68 8.47
CA ARG A 52 12.28 -4.60 9.44
C ARG A 52 13.22 -3.48 9.02
N TYR A 53 13.81 -2.84 10.01
CA TYR A 53 14.77 -1.78 9.84
C TYR A 53 16.04 -2.10 10.62
N ASP A 54 17.17 -1.60 10.14
CA ASP A 54 18.41 -1.60 10.91
C ASP A 54 18.46 -0.44 11.93
N ASN A 55 19.55 -0.38 12.69
CA ASN A 55 19.77 0.66 13.70
C ASN A 55 19.86 2.08 13.11
N SER A 56 20.13 2.20 11.81
CA SER A 56 20.14 3.47 11.07
C SER A 56 18.80 3.79 10.41
N LYS A 57 17.73 3.04 10.73
CA LYS A 57 16.37 3.17 10.19
C LYS A 57 16.29 2.90 8.68
N ARG A 58 17.24 2.16 8.12
CA ARG A 58 17.19 1.68 6.72
C ARG A 58 16.42 0.37 6.67
N LYS A 59 15.60 0.16 5.64
CA LYS A 59 14.77 -1.05 5.48
C LYS A 59 15.65 -2.26 5.19
N THR A 60 15.63 -3.27 6.04
CA THR A 60 16.34 -4.54 5.79
C THR A 60 15.40 -5.62 5.26
N MET A 61 14.10 -5.49 5.49
CA MET A 61 13.10 -6.41 4.94
C MET A 61 11.76 -5.68 4.71
N MET A 62 11.07 -6.06 3.64
CA MET A 62 9.67 -5.74 3.39
C MET A 62 8.91 -7.02 3.02
N LYS A 63 7.81 -7.29 3.73
CA LYS A 63 6.86 -8.35 3.40
C LYS A 63 5.56 -7.71 2.93
N ILE A 64 5.01 -8.23 1.83
CA ILE A 64 3.69 -7.88 1.32
C ILE A 64 2.81 -9.12 1.40
N SER A 65 1.73 -9.05 2.17
CA SER A 65 0.67 -10.06 2.19
C SER A 65 -0.51 -9.56 1.36
N ASP A 66 -0.78 -10.23 0.25
CA ASP A 66 -1.96 -10.00 -0.58
C ASP A 66 -3.14 -10.83 -0.08
N MET A 67 -4.00 -10.18 0.69
CA MET A 67 -5.18 -10.80 1.30
C MET A 67 -6.24 -11.23 0.28
N GLY A 68 -6.23 -10.64 -0.92
CA GLY A 68 -7.17 -11.00 -1.98
C GLY A 68 -6.72 -12.21 -2.81
N ALA A 69 -5.40 -12.40 -2.93
CA ALA A 69 -4.81 -13.48 -3.70
C ALA A 69 -4.24 -14.63 -2.86
N ASP A 70 -4.23 -14.50 -1.52
CA ASP A 70 -3.56 -15.40 -0.57
C ASP A 70 -2.09 -15.66 -0.96
N LYS A 71 -1.37 -14.57 -1.24
CA LYS A 71 0.04 -14.60 -1.67
C LYS A 71 0.88 -13.73 -0.78
N GLU A 72 2.12 -14.17 -0.55
CA GLU A 72 3.12 -13.39 0.15
C GLU A 72 4.33 -13.13 -0.74
N THR A 73 4.90 -11.94 -0.61
CA THR A 73 6.17 -11.58 -1.24
C THR A 73 7.08 -10.98 -0.19
N ILE A 74 8.30 -11.51 -0.08
CA ILE A 74 9.31 -11.04 0.86
C ILE A 74 10.47 -10.48 0.04
N MET A 75 10.89 -9.26 0.39
CA MET A 75 12.05 -8.57 -0.16
C MET A 75 13.03 -8.31 0.96
N GLU A 76 14.28 -8.71 0.76
CA GLU A 76 15.39 -8.48 1.68
C GLU A 76 16.37 -7.51 1.03
N TYR A 77 16.93 -6.62 1.84
CA TYR A 77 17.84 -5.56 1.39
C TYR A 77 19.15 -5.66 2.16
N GLU A 78 20.26 -5.54 1.42
CA GLU A 78 21.62 -5.48 1.95
C GLU A 78 22.23 -4.12 1.57
N TYR A 79 23.01 -3.54 2.48
CA TYR A 79 23.60 -2.20 2.36
C TYR A 79 25.07 -2.17 2.74
#